data_AF-A0A316RUT6-F1
#
_entry.id   AF-A0A316RUT6-F1
#
_cell.length_a   1.000
_cell.length_b   1.000
_cell.length_c   1.000
_cell.angle_alpha   90.00
_cell.angle_beta   90.00
_cell.angle_gamma   90.00
#
_symmetry.space_group_name_H-M   'P 1'
#
loop_
_entity.id
_entity.type
_entity.pdbx_description
1 polymer ?
#
loop_
_entity_poly.entity_id
_entity_poly.type
_entity_poly.pdbx_seq_one_letter_code
_entity_poly.pdbx_strand_id
1 'polypeptide(L)'
;MGTKKGAGQTAPTMEKPKPTEQAKNASIQADTDAHALPEITVRIDKLFCDEDKKLKAFASANIGPFAVHGIRVFENDKGMFINMPSNSYTDAQGNKQYEDVFHPVTKEGRELLVKNVLDAYKQALEQAQTNSQTQSQTSGSQTMQQM
;
A
#
# COMPACT_ATOMS: atom_id res chain seq x y z
N MET A 1 22.47 -4.20 -74.63
CA MET A 1 23.04 -5.53 -74.34
C MET A 1 23.52 -5.50 -72.90
N GLY A 2 22.71 -5.97 -71.95
CA GLY A 2 22.99 -5.88 -70.50
C GLY A 2 22.29 -7.03 -69.79
N THR A 3 23.01 -7.67 -68.88
CA THR A 3 22.89 -9.07 -68.47
C THR A 3 21.88 -9.34 -67.35
N LYS A 4 21.36 -10.58 -67.37
CA LYS A 4 20.73 -11.40 -66.29
C LYS A 4 21.50 -11.26 -64.94
N LYS A 5 20.98 -11.54 -63.73
CA LYS A 5 20.18 -12.70 -63.28
C LYS A 5 19.89 -12.59 -61.75
N GLY A 6 18.71 -13.06 -61.32
CA GLY A 6 18.43 -13.72 -60.02
C GLY A 6 18.24 -12.80 -58.79
N ALA A 7 17.39 -13.08 -57.80
CA ALA A 7 16.38 -14.10 -57.52
C ALA A 7 15.42 -13.42 -56.50
N GLY A 8 14.10 -13.50 -56.64
CA GLY A 8 13.32 -14.46 -55.87
C GLY A 8 12.11 -13.78 -55.18
N GLN A 9 10.90 -14.10 -55.68
CA GLN A 9 9.64 -14.37 -54.96
C GLN A 9 9.01 -13.24 -54.10
N THR A 10 7.98 -12.51 -54.59
CA THR A 10 6.51 -12.76 -54.47
C THR A 10 6.00 -12.82 -53.01
N ALA A 11 5.46 -11.73 -52.42
CA ALA A 11 4.04 -11.27 -52.38
C ALA A 11 3.11 -12.12 -51.46
N PRO A 12 1.96 -11.65 -50.91
CA PRO A 12 1.49 -10.31 -50.47
C PRO A 12 0.63 -10.32 -49.15
N THR A 13 0.04 -9.16 -48.78
CA THR A 13 -1.35 -8.97 -48.27
C THR A 13 -1.78 -9.32 -46.81
N MET A 14 -2.12 -8.23 -46.09
CA MET A 14 -3.33 -7.90 -45.30
C MET A 14 -3.77 -8.66 -44.01
N GLU A 15 -3.95 -7.82 -42.98
CA GLU A 15 -5.21 -7.58 -42.22
C GLU A 15 -5.55 -8.44 -40.97
N LYS A 16 -6.01 -7.69 -39.95
CA LYS A 16 -6.46 -8.02 -38.56
C LYS A 16 -7.40 -9.25 -38.48
N PRO A 17 -7.55 -9.96 -37.32
CA PRO A 17 -8.09 -9.39 -36.06
C PRO A 17 -7.62 -10.04 -34.72
N LYS A 18 -8.09 -9.49 -33.59
CA LYS A 18 -8.06 -10.11 -32.25
C LYS A 18 -9.20 -11.12 -32.11
N PRO A 19 -9.00 -12.26 -31.42
CA PRO A 19 -9.94 -12.62 -30.34
C PRO A 19 -9.27 -13.18 -29.07
N THR A 20 -10.05 -13.10 -28.00
CA THR A 20 -9.90 -13.65 -26.64
C THR A 20 -9.75 -15.18 -26.61
N GLU A 21 -9.10 -15.73 -25.57
CA GLU A 21 -9.58 -16.85 -24.71
C GLU A 21 -8.47 -17.78 -24.16
N GLN A 22 -8.16 -17.55 -22.88
CA GLN A 22 -8.00 -18.48 -21.75
C GLN A 22 -7.13 -19.76 -21.78
N ALA A 23 -6.42 -19.89 -20.66
CA ALA A 23 -6.08 -21.10 -19.91
C ALA A 23 -4.97 -22.02 -20.44
N LYS A 24 -3.78 -21.88 -19.84
CA LYS A 24 -2.94 -23.01 -19.42
C LYS A 24 -2.41 -22.77 -18.00
N ASN A 25 -3.24 -23.18 -17.07
CA ASN A 25 -2.94 -23.61 -15.71
C ASN A 25 -2.17 -24.94 -15.74
N ALA A 26 -0.90 -24.92 -15.33
CA ALA A 26 -0.21 -26.10 -14.82
C ALA A 26 0.97 -25.66 -13.94
N SER A 27 0.75 -25.76 -12.63
CA SER A 27 1.75 -26.10 -11.62
C SER A 27 3.08 -25.35 -11.67
N ILE A 28 3.15 -24.19 -10.99
CA ILE A 28 4.33 -23.93 -10.18
C ILE A 28 3.98 -24.36 -8.76
N GLN A 29 4.72 -25.37 -8.35
CA GLN A 29 4.56 -26.13 -7.14
C GLN A 29 4.67 -25.18 -5.95
N ALA A 30 3.69 -25.26 -5.06
CA ALA A 30 3.80 -24.79 -3.69
C ALA A 30 4.84 -25.68 -3.01
N ASP A 31 6.12 -25.37 -3.25
CA ASP A 31 7.18 -25.79 -2.36
C ASP A 31 6.93 -25.05 -1.04
N THR A 32 6.41 -25.81 -0.09
CA THR A 32 6.15 -25.38 1.28
C THR A 32 7.51 -25.36 1.99
N ASP A 33 8.36 -24.41 1.64
CA ASP A 33 9.44 -24.03 2.53
C ASP A 33 8.85 -23.00 3.51
N ALA A 34 8.63 -23.46 4.74
CA ALA A 34 8.00 -22.74 5.82
C ALA A 34 8.80 -21.48 6.21
N HIS A 35 8.74 -20.43 5.39
CA HIS A 35 9.02 -19.08 5.85
C HIS A 35 7.79 -18.63 6.62
N ALA A 36 7.80 -18.91 7.93
CA ALA A 36 6.81 -18.39 8.85
C ALA A 36 6.59 -16.90 8.57
N LEU A 37 5.35 -16.53 8.21
CA LEU A 37 5.00 -15.14 7.95
C LEU A 37 5.42 -14.33 9.19
N PRO A 38 6.18 -13.23 9.01
CA PRO A 38 6.68 -12.48 10.14
C PRO A 38 5.49 -11.94 10.95
N GLU A 39 5.63 -11.93 12.27
CA GLU A 39 4.67 -11.23 13.11
C GLU A 39 4.80 -9.73 12.83
N ILE A 40 3.70 -9.14 12.35
CA ILE A 40 3.61 -7.72 12.05
C ILE A 40 2.60 -7.10 13.01
N THR A 41 3.06 -6.23 13.89
CA THR A 41 2.19 -5.38 14.71
C THR A 41 2.19 -3.97 14.15
N VAL A 42 1.02 -3.39 13.93
CA VAL A 42 0.92 -2.01 13.42
C VAL A 42 0.32 -1.11 14.49
N ARG A 43 0.84 0.10 14.57
CA ARG A 43 0.31 1.18 15.41
C ARG A 43 0.03 2.40 14.55
N ILE A 44 -1.07 3.08 14.86
CA ILE A 44 -1.42 4.33 14.21
C ILE A 44 -0.90 5.48 15.07
N ASP A 45 0.03 6.24 14.52
CA ASP A 45 0.65 7.39 15.21
C ASP A 45 -0.27 8.61 15.17
N LYS A 46 -0.94 8.81 14.02
CA LYS A 46 -1.82 9.96 13.83
C LYS A 46 -2.96 9.63 12.89
N LEU A 47 -4.18 9.98 13.28
CA LEU A 47 -5.37 9.93 12.45
C LEU A 47 -5.71 11.32 11.92
N PHE A 48 -6.19 11.37 10.69
CA PHE A 48 -6.75 12.54 10.04
C PHE A 48 -8.17 12.19 9.57
N CYS A 49 -9.17 12.79 10.21
CA CYS A 49 -10.58 12.57 9.88
C CYS A 49 -11.14 13.63 8.92
N ASP A 50 -10.28 14.47 8.32
CA ASP A 50 -10.71 15.48 7.35
C ASP A 50 -11.12 14.79 6.04
N GLU A 51 -12.32 15.06 5.54
CA GLU A 51 -12.79 14.49 4.26
C GLU A 51 -12.00 15.05 3.07
N ASP A 52 -11.59 16.32 3.12
CA ASP A 52 -10.84 17.00 2.04
C ASP A 52 -9.42 16.45 1.82
N LYS A 53 -8.83 15.81 2.84
CA LYS A 53 -7.45 15.32 2.75
C LYS A 53 -7.41 13.88 2.29
N LYS A 54 -6.59 13.62 1.27
CA LYS A 54 -6.29 12.25 0.81
C LYS A 54 -5.53 11.44 1.85
N LEU A 55 -4.70 12.08 2.67
CA LEU A 55 -3.95 11.42 3.73
C LEU A 55 -4.85 11.23 4.96
N LYS A 56 -5.06 9.98 5.35
CA LYS A 56 -5.95 9.59 6.45
C LYS A 56 -5.21 9.17 7.71
N ALA A 57 -4.01 8.60 7.60
CA ALA A 57 -3.22 8.28 8.78
C ALA A 57 -1.71 8.21 8.53
N PHE A 58 -0.96 8.43 9.61
CA PHE A 58 0.42 7.95 9.75
C PHE A 58 0.43 6.71 10.62
N ALA A 59 1.15 5.70 10.15
CA ALA A 59 1.31 4.42 10.82
C ALA A 59 2.78 4.04 10.94
N SER A 60 3.04 3.23 11.95
CA SER A 60 4.32 2.58 12.20
C SER A 60 4.09 1.08 12.32
N ALA A 61 4.87 0.28 11.60
CA ALA A 61 4.81 -1.17 11.65
C ALA A 61 6.04 -1.72 12.37
N ASN A 62 5.83 -2.68 13.25
CA ASN A 62 6.87 -3.49 13.85
C ASN A 62 6.87 -4.87 13.18
N ILE A 63 7.98 -5.26 12.59
CA ILE A 63 8.18 -6.53 11.88
C ILE A 63 9.24 -7.30 12.67
N GLY A 64 8.79 -8.22 13.53
CA GLY A 64 9.68 -8.89 14.50
C GLY A 64 10.44 -7.87 15.36
N PRO A 65 11.79 -7.83 15.34
CA PRO A 65 12.60 -6.88 16.10
C PRO A 65 12.83 -5.52 15.41
N PHE A 66 12.22 -5.27 14.24
CA PHE A 66 12.48 -4.06 13.45
C PHE A 66 11.25 -3.14 13.40
N ALA A 67 11.45 -1.85 13.67
CA ALA A 67 10.42 -0.83 13.53
C ALA A 67 10.59 -0.06 12.22
N VAL A 68 9.48 0.10 11.50
CA VAL A 68 9.37 0.87 10.26
C VAL A 68 8.37 1.99 10.48
N HIS A 69 8.87 3.23 10.48
CA HIS A 69 8.07 4.43 10.64
C HIS A 69 7.74 5.07 9.29
N GLY A 70 6.71 5.90 9.26
CA GLY A 70 6.38 6.73 8.10
C GLY A 70 5.56 6.00 7.03
N ILE A 71 4.86 4.93 7.39
CA ILE A 71 3.84 4.34 6.53
C ILE A 71 2.65 5.31 6.50
N ARG A 72 2.16 5.63 5.31
CA ARG A 72 1.08 6.59 5.13
C ARG A 72 -0.15 5.90 4.56
N VAL A 73 -1.30 6.12 5.18
CA VAL A 73 -2.58 5.61 4.67
C VAL A 73 -3.28 6.72 3.91
N PHE A 74 -3.56 6.47 2.64
CA PHE A 74 -4.27 7.38 1.76
C PHE A 74 -5.62 6.78 1.34
N GLU A 75 -6.57 7.65 1.02
CA GLU A 75 -7.86 7.29 0.47
C GLU A 75 -8.09 8.05 -0.84
N ASN A 76 -8.52 7.32 -1.86
CA ASN A 76 -8.95 7.83 -3.16
C ASN A 76 -10.31 7.21 -3.50
N ASP A 77 -10.92 7.59 -4.63
CA ASP A 77 -12.23 7.08 -5.08
C ASP A 77 -12.25 5.54 -5.27
N LYS A 78 -11.08 4.93 -5.50
CA LYS A 78 -10.93 3.47 -5.67
C LYS A 78 -10.75 2.72 -4.34
N GLY A 79 -10.73 3.43 -3.22
CA GLY A 79 -10.54 2.88 -1.88
C GLY A 79 -9.23 3.32 -1.21
N MET A 80 -9.00 2.76 -0.04
CA MET A 80 -7.83 3.04 0.80
C MET A 80 -6.60 2.25 0.33
N PHE A 81 -5.45 2.91 0.33
CA PHE A 81 -4.16 2.33 -0.03
C PHE A 81 -3.05 2.88 0.87
N ILE A 82 -1.94 2.16 0.93
CA ILE A 82 -0.77 2.59 1.70
C ILE A 82 0.32 3.09 0.76
N ASN A 83 0.98 4.16 1.16
CA ASN A 83 2.26 4.57 0.62
C ASN A 83 3.36 4.16 1.59
N MET A 84 4.38 3.52 1.03
CA MET A 84 5.55 3.12 1.80
C MET A 84 6.37 4.34 2.26
N PRO A 85 7.23 4.19 3.28
CA PRO A 85 8.17 5.22 3.68
C PRO A 85 9.12 5.52 2.53
N SER A 86 9.25 6.79 2.19
CA SER A 86 10.08 7.24 1.08
C SER A 86 10.95 8.41 1.48
N ASN A 87 12.17 8.44 0.93
CA ASN A 87 13.09 9.55 1.06
C ASN A 87 13.11 10.35 -0.24
N SER A 88 13.29 11.66 -0.14
CA SER A 88 13.38 12.54 -1.30
C SER A 88 14.80 13.07 -1.45
N TYR A 89 15.34 13.05 -2.67
CA TYR A 89 16.62 13.68 -2.97
C TYR A 89 16.50 14.53 -4.24
N THR A 90 17.34 15.56 -4.34
CA THR A 90 17.41 16.42 -5.53
C THR A 90 18.57 15.95 -6.38
N ASP A 91 18.33 15.63 -7.64
CA ASP A 91 19.39 15.26 -8.58
C ASP A 91 20.23 16.49 -9.00
N ALA A 92 21.34 16.25 -9.71
CA ALA A 92 22.19 17.31 -10.22
C ALA A 92 21.50 18.22 -11.26
N GLN A 93 20.35 17.80 -11.79
CA GLN A 93 19.53 18.55 -12.74
C GLN A 93 18.41 19.35 -12.04
N GLY A 94 18.34 19.30 -10.70
CA GLY A 94 17.37 20.03 -9.89
C GLY A 94 16.00 19.34 -9.74
N ASN A 95 15.82 18.12 -10.22
CA ASN A 95 14.55 17.39 -10.05
C ASN A 95 14.51 16.66 -8.71
N LYS A 96 13.35 16.70 -8.06
CA LYS A 96 13.09 15.92 -6.85
C LYS A 96 12.72 14.49 -7.22
N GLN A 97 13.58 13.55 -6.86
CA GLN A 97 13.33 12.12 -6.95
C GLN A 97 12.89 11.58 -5.59
N TYR A 98 12.05 10.55 -5.64
CA TYR A 98 11.56 9.86 -4.45
C TYR A 98 11.91 8.39 -4.56
N GLU A 99 12.55 7.86 -3.53
CA GLU A 99 12.89 6.44 -3.44
C GLU A 99 12.25 5.86 -2.18
N ASP A 100 11.61 4.70 -2.33
CA ASP A 100 11.03 3.99 -1.20
C ASP A 100 12.15 3.39 -0.35
N VAL A 101 12.22 3.79 0.92
CA VAL A 101 13.22 3.29 1.88
C VAL A 101 12.91 1.87 2.32
N PHE A 102 11.62 1.52 2.31
CA PHE A 102 11.15 0.19 2.69
C PHE A 102 10.08 -0.26 1.69
N HIS A 103 10.30 -1.41 1.07
CA HIS A 103 9.28 -2.02 0.22
C HIS A 103 9.27 -3.54 0.38
N PRO A 104 8.08 -4.17 0.40
CA PRO A 104 7.97 -5.62 0.36
C PRO A 104 8.50 -6.14 -0.98
N VAL A 105 9.30 -7.21 -0.95
CA VAL A 105 9.83 -7.87 -2.15
C VAL A 105 8.81 -8.83 -2.75
N THR A 106 8.03 -9.50 -1.90
CA THR A 106 7.02 -10.49 -2.31
C THR A 106 5.61 -9.91 -2.28
N LYS A 107 4.73 -10.47 -3.12
CA LYS A 107 3.31 -10.11 -3.15
C LYS A 107 2.62 -10.41 -1.81
N GLU A 108 2.90 -11.58 -1.23
CA GLU A 108 2.31 -12.01 0.04
C GLU A 108 2.67 -11.07 1.20
N GLY A 109 3.95 -10.65 1.28
CA GLY A 109 4.40 -9.69 2.29
C GLY A 109 3.71 -8.33 2.13
N ARG A 110 3.49 -7.89 0.88
CA ARG A 110 2.72 -6.67 0.60
C ARG A 110 1.28 -6.81 1.10
N GLU A 111 0.59 -7.88 0.74
CA GLU A 111 -0.80 -8.10 1.14
C GLU A 111 -0.95 -8.19 2.66
N LEU A 112 -0.04 -8.89 3.33
CA LEU A 112 -0.02 -8.99 4.79
C LEU A 112 0.17 -7.61 5.45
N LEU A 113 1.13 -6.82 4.98
CA LEU A 113 1.37 -5.48 5.54
C LEU A 113 0.18 -4.55 5.32
N VAL A 114 -0.34 -4.51 4.08
CA VAL A 114 -1.53 -3.71 3.74
C VAL A 114 -2.70 -4.08 4.62
N LYS A 115 -2.97 -5.38 4.80
CA LYS A 115 -4.06 -5.86 5.65
C LYS A 115 -3.89 -5.40 7.10
N ASN A 116 -2.72 -5.59 7.70
CA ASN A 116 -2.48 -5.22 9.09
C ASN A 116 -2.58 -3.70 9.31
N VAL A 117 -2.08 -2.89 8.37
CA VAL A 117 -2.17 -1.43 8.48
C VAL A 117 -3.60 -0.94 8.37
N LEU A 118 -4.38 -1.47 7.42
CA LEU A 118 -5.79 -1.10 7.25
C LEU A 118 -6.64 -1.56 8.44
N ASP A 119 -6.34 -2.72 9.01
CA ASP A 119 -7.02 -3.22 10.21
C ASP A 119 -6.77 -2.32 11.42
N ALA A 120 -5.50 -2.00 11.69
CA ALA A 120 -5.11 -1.07 12.75
C ALA A 120 -5.75 0.32 12.57
N TYR A 121 -5.85 0.80 11.32
CA TYR A 121 -6.53 2.06 11.02
C TYR A 121 -8.02 2.02 11.40
N LYS A 122 -8.73 0.95 11.02
CA LYS A 122 -10.15 0.77 11.38
C LYS A 122 -10.35 0.71 12.88
N GLN A 123 -9.53 -0.06 13.59
CA GLN A 123 -9.57 -0.14 15.06
C GLN A 123 -9.34 1.23 15.70
N ALA A 124 -8.37 2.00 15.20
CA ALA A 124 -8.07 3.32 15.72
C ALA A 124 -9.21 4.32 15.46
N LEU A 125 -9.89 4.21 14.31
CA LEU A 125 -11.06 5.02 13.98
C LEU A 125 -12.22 4.75 14.95
N GLU A 126 -12.49 3.47 15.24
CA GLU A 126 -13.54 3.06 16.18
C GLU A 126 -13.24 3.57 17.59
N GLN A 127 -12.00 3.42 18.06
CA GLN A 127 -11.56 3.93 19.36
C GLN A 127 -11.66 5.45 19.47
N ALA A 128 -11.33 6.19 18.41
CA ALA A 128 -11.44 7.65 18.39
C ALA A 128 -12.91 8.12 18.55
N GLN A 129 -13.86 7.35 18.00
CA GLN A 129 -15.29 7.64 18.16
C GLN A 129 -15.78 7.34 19.58
N THR A 130 -15.35 6.24 20.18
CA THR A 130 -15.75 5.86 21.55
C THR A 130 -15.18 6.82 22.60
N ASN A 131 -13.92 7.23 22.47
CA ASN A 131 -13.24 8.06 23.47
C ASN A 131 -13.80 9.51 23.54
N SER A 132 -14.47 9.97 22.47
CA SER A 132 -15.16 11.26 22.43
C SER A 132 -16.42 11.31 23.32
N GLN A 133 -16.93 10.17 23.81
CA GLN A 133 -18.12 10.11 24.67
C GLN A 133 -17.80 10.04 26.17
N THR A 134 -16.55 9.73 26.58
CA THR A 134 -16.21 9.47 27.99
C THR A 134 -15.65 10.69 28.73
N GLN A 135 -15.24 11.76 28.05
CA GLN A 135 -14.66 12.96 28.70
C GLN A 135 -15.68 13.99 29.21
N SER A 136 -16.98 13.81 28.94
CA SER A 136 -18.02 14.77 29.32
C SER A 136 -18.68 14.53 30.69
N GLN A 137 -18.24 13.54 31.48
CA GLN A 137 -18.90 13.21 32.77
C GLN A 137 -18.07 13.43 34.05
N THR A 138 -16.80 13.83 34.00
CA THR A 138 -15.95 13.89 35.21
C THR A 138 -15.81 15.28 35.85
N SER A 139 -16.26 16.36 35.19
CA SER A 139 -16.06 17.74 35.69
C SER A 139 -17.19 18.28 36.58
N GLY A 140 -18.18 17.46 36.94
CA GLY A 140 -19.44 17.91 37.57
C GLY A 140 -19.65 17.62 39.06
N SER A 141 -18.72 16.97 39.76
CA SER A 141 -18.94 16.55 41.16
C SER A 141 -17.81 16.98 42.09
N GLN A 142 -17.73 18.27 42.41
CA GLN A 142 -17.13 18.73 43.67
C GLN A 142 -17.62 20.15 44.02
N THR A 143 -18.90 20.25 44.38
CA THR A 143 -19.39 21.35 45.23
C THR A 143 -20.18 20.72 46.37
N MET A 144 -19.85 21.12 47.61
CA MET A 144 -20.62 20.97 48.85
C MET A 144 -20.08 19.96 49.90
N GLN A 145 -18.98 20.33 50.57
CA GLN A 145 -18.61 19.97 51.96
C GLN A 145 -17.41 20.87 52.31
N GLN A 146 -17.30 21.65 53.39
CA GLN A 146 -17.88 21.74 54.73
C GLN A 146 -17.89 23.26 55.09
N MET A 147 -18.92 23.77 55.79
CA MET A 147 -18.95 24.06 57.24
C MET A 147 -17.81 24.96 57.74
#